data_AF-A0A3A4VDN2-F1
#
_entry.id   AF-A0A3A4VDN2-F1
#
_cell.length_a   1.000
_cell.length_b   1.000
_cell.length_c   1.000
_cell.angle_alpha   90.00
_cell.angle_beta   90.00
_cell.angle_gamma   90.00
#
_symmetry.space_group_name_H-M   'P 1'
#
loop_
_entity.id
_entity.type
_entity.pdbx_description
1 polymer ?
#
loop_
_entity_poly.entity_id
_entity_poly.type
_entity_poly.pdbx_seq_one_letter_code
_entity_poly.pdbx_strand_id
1 'polypeptide(L)'
;MKKIMIRYFIVSIISGVLFGTMDGLIHANPYAQKLFEAYKPIAKTSINVPAGILIDLVYGFVMAGLFLLLYKSLPGETGLLKGLSFAGIAWFFRVVMAAASSWMMFNIPISASVYSLVAGLGEMIVLGVVFGSTSKP
;
A
#
# COMPACT_ATOMS: atom_id res chain seq x y z
N MET A 1 27.07 5.69 7.97
CA MET A 1 25.86 5.63 8.85
C MET A 1 24.87 6.78 8.60
N LYS A 2 25.27 8.06 8.73
CA LYS A 2 24.35 9.21 8.54
C LYS A 2 23.58 9.22 7.20
N LYS A 3 24.26 8.96 6.07
CA LYS A 3 23.64 9.03 4.73
C LYS A 3 22.55 7.97 4.48
N ILE A 4 22.72 6.77 5.05
CA ILE A 4 21.75 5.66 4.92
C ILE A 4 20.50 5.97 5.74
N MET A 5 20.66 6.46 6.98
CA MET A 5 19.53 6.86 7.82
C MET A 5 18.74 8.03 7.23
N ILE A 6 19.42 9.04 6.68
CA ILE A 6 18.76 10.17 6.00
C ILE A 6 17.95 9.67 4.79
N ARG A 7 18.55 8.80 3.97
CA ARG A 7 17.86 8.22 2.80
C ARG A 7 16.63 7.40 3.21
N TYR A 8 16.77 6.55 4.23
CA TYR A 8 15.65 5.79 4.78
C TYR A 8 14.52 6.70 5.25
N PHE A 9 14.84 7.76 6.00
CA PHE A 9 13.85 8.70 6.50
C PHE A 9 13.12 9.45 5.38
N ILE A 10 13.87 9.95 4.39
CA ILE A 10 13.30 10.64 3.23
C ILE A 10 12.39 9.71 2.43
N VAL A 11 12.85 8.49 2.11
CA VAL A 11 12.05 7.53 1.36
C VAL A 11 10.79 7.12 2.14
N SER A 12 10.91 6.91 3.45
CA SER A 12 9.76 6.57 4.30
C SER A 12 8.67 7.65 4.28
N ILE A 13 9.06 8.93 4.37
CA ILE A 13 8.13 10.06 4.27
C ILE A 13 7.49 10.12 2.88
N ILE A 14 8.30 10.06 1.82
CA ILE A 14 7.80 10.12 0.44
C ILE A 14 6.80 8.99 0.19
N SER A 15 7.14 7.77 0.59
CA SER A 15 6.27 6.61 0.43
C SER A 15 5.00 6.73 1.26
N GLY A 16 5.06 7.25 2.49
CA GLY A 16 3.87 7.48 3.31
C GLY A 16 2.93 8.53 2.73
N VAL A 17 3.47 9.65 2.23
CA VAL A 17 2.67 10.66 1.51
C VAL A 17 2.06 10.06 0.24
N LEU A 18 2.81 9.23 -0.48
CA LEU A 18 2.33 8.55 -1.67
C LEU A 18 1.21 7.57 -1.35
N PHE A 19 1.33 6.79 -0.27
CA PHE A 19 0.25 5.93 0.25
C PHE A 19 -1.03 6.72 0.47
N GLY A 20 -1.00 7.76 1.30
CA GLY A 20 -2.22 8.52 1.61
C GLY A 20 -2.82 9.24 0.40
N THR A 21 -1.96 9.71 -0.53
CA THR A 21 -2.44 10.33 -1.78
C THR A 21 -3.14 9.30 -2.66
N MET A 22 -2.54 8.11 -2.82
CA MET A 22 -3.13 7.04 -3.64
C MET A 22 -4.41 6.49 -3.00
N ASP A 23 -4.42 6.27 -1.69
CA ASP A 23 -5.60 5.82 -0.94
C ASP A 23 -6.76 6.82 -1.13
N GLY A 24 -6.48 8.11 -0.96
CA GLY A 24 -7.45 9.17 -1.23
C GLY A 24 -7.99 9.14 -2.66
N LEU A 25 -7.13 9.00 -3.67
CA LEU A 25 -7.56 8.97 -5.08
C LEU A 25 -8.37 7.70 -5.42
N ILE A 26 -7.96 6.55 -4.89
CA ILE A 26 -8.58 5.25 -5.13
C ILE A 26 -9.93 5.15 -4.42
N HIS A 27 -10.07 5.70 -3.21
CA HIS A 27 -11.29 5.51 -2.42
C HIS A 27 -12.24 6.71 -2.45
N ALA A 28 -11.77 7.93 -2.73
CA ALA A 28 -12.64 9.11 -2.78
C ALA A 28 -13.34 9.32 -4.13
N ASN A 29 -12.99 8.57 -5.19
CA ASN A 29 -13.65 8.75 -6.48
C ASN A 29 -15.10 8.20 -6.47
N PRO A 30 -16.02 8.80 -7.27
CA PRO A 30 -17.44 8.43 -7.24
C PRO A 30 -17.73 6.96 -7.63
N TYR A 31 -16.87 6.35 -8.43
CA TYR A 31 -17.02 4.96 -8.83
C TYR A 31 -16.73 4.01 -7.67
N ALA A 32 -15.61 4.24 -6.97
CA ALA A 32 -15.25 3.50 -5.76
C ALA A 32 -16.32 3.65 -4.68
N GLN A 33 -16.82 4.87 -4.43
CA GLN A 33 -17.86 5.08 -3.42
C GLN A 33 -19.11 4.22 -3.67
N LYS A 34 -19.58 4.15 -4.92
CA LYS A 34 -20.72 3.28 -5.31
C LYS A 34 -20.42 1.80 -5.08
N LEU A 35 -19.23 1.33 -5.43
CA LEU A 35 -18.82 -0.06 -5.23
C LEU A 35 -18.77 -0.43 -3.74
N PHE A 36 -18.33 0.51 -2.90
CA PHE A 36 -18.18 0.31 -1.46
C PHE A 36 -19.41 0.67 -0.63
N GLU A 37 -20.54 1.04 -1.25
CA GLU A 37 -21.81 1.29 -0.53
C GLU A 37 -22.26 0.11 0.32
N ALA A 38 -21.90 -1.12 -0.07
CA ALA A 38 -22.16 -2.33 0.71
C ALA A 38 -21.58 -2.29 2.14
N TYR A 39 -20.52 -1.50 2.37
CA TYR A 39 -19.92 -1.33 3.69
C TYR A 39 -20.57 -0.23 4.54
N LYS A 40 -21.48 0.57 3.97
CA LYS A 40 -22.13 1.71 4.66
C LYS A 40 -22.74 1.35 6.02
N PRO A 41 -23.35 0.16 6.25
CA PRO A 41 -23.91 -0.20 7.55
C PRO A 41 -22.88 -0.32 8.67
N ILE A 42 -21.62 -0.63 8.35
CA ILE A 42 -20.53 -0.82 9.33
C ILE A 42 -19.48 0.30 9.27
N ALA A 43 -19.56 1.18 8.27
CA ALA A 43 -18.64 2.29 8.10
C ALA A 43 -18.85 3.37 9.17
N LYS A 44 -17.76 4.00 9.60
CA LYS A 44 -17.83 5.18 10.49
C LYS A 44 -18.48 6.35 9.75
N THR A 45 -19.31 7.11 10.46
CA THR A 45 -20.01 8.29 9.93
C THR A 45 -19.10 9.50 9.71
N SER A 46 -17.99 9.58 10.44
CA SER A 46 -17.00 10.65 10.35
C SER A 46 -15.60 10.11 10.16
N ILE A 47 -14.85 10.69 9.23
CA ILE A 47 -13.45 10.33 8.95
C ILE A 47 -12.54 11.23 9.79
N ASN A 48 -11.58 10.62 10.50
CA ASN A 48 -10.50 11.36 11.16
C ASN A 48 -9.32 11.47 10.21
N VAL A 49 -9.29 12.56 9.42
CA VAL A 49 -8.27 12.79 8.39
C VAL A 49 -6.84 12.86 8.98
N PRO A 50 -6.57 13.59 10.09
CA PRO A 50 -5.24 13.58 10.70
C PRO A 50 -4.75 12.19 11.11
N ALA A 51 -5.63 11.35 11.64
CA ALA A 51 -5.27 9.98 12.00
C ALA A 51 -4.94 9.13 10.76
N GLY A 52 -5.69 9.29 9.67
CA GLY A 52 -5.38 8.62 8.39
C GLY A 52 -3.98 8.97 7.88
N ILE A 53 -3.68 10.27 7.80
CA ILE A 53 -2.35 10.75 7.37
C ILE A 53 -1.23 10.18 8.24
N LEU A 54 -1.42 10.17 9.57
CA LEU A 54 -0.42 9.61 10.48
C LEU A 54 -0.20 8.12 10.23
N ILE A 55 -1.27 7.36 10.00
CA ILE A 55 -1.20 5.92 9.68
C ILE A 55 -0.43 5.71 8.37
N ASP A 56 -0.73 6.48 7.32
CA ASP A 56 -0.05 6.36 6.03
C ASP A 56 1.46 6.64 6.14
N LEU A 57 1.82 7.66 6.92
CA LEU A 57 3.23 7.94 7.23
C LEU A 57 3.90 6.77 7.94
N VAL A 58 3.27 6.21 8.98
CA VAL A 58 3.78 5.03 9.69
C VAL A 58 3.94 3.84 8.72
N TYR A 59 2.96 3.61 7.85
CA TYR A 59 3.06 2.58 6.81
C TYR A 59 4.26 2.81 5.88
N GLY A 60 4.54 4.05 5.50
CA GLY A 60 5.73 4.41 4.74
C GLY A 60 7.04 3.96 5.41
N PHE A 61 7.19 4.22 6.71
CA PHE A 61 8.35 3.78 7.51
C PHE A 61 8.45 2.25 7.61
N VAL A 62 7.33 1.60 7.92
CA VAL A 62 7.27 0.14 8.07
C VAL A 62 7.63 -0.55 6.75
N MET A 63 7.05 -0.12 5.65
CA MET A 63 7.26 -0.72 4.33
C MET A 63 8.69 -0.51 3.82
N ALA A 64 9.25 0.69 3.98
CA ALA A 64 10.65 0.95 3.66
C ALA A 64 11.59 0.08 4.52
N GLY A 65 11.27 -0.10 5.81
CA GLY A 65 12.04 -0.93 6.73
C GLY A 65 12.02 -2.40 6.33
N LEU A 66 10.84 -2.93 6.03
CA LEU A 66 10.66 -4.30 5.55
C LEU A 66 11.38 -4.54 4.23
N PHE A 67 11.32 -3.59 3.29
CA PHE A 67 12.05 -3.69 2.02
C PHE A 67 13.56 -3.82 2.24
N LEU A 68 14.14 -2.98 3.10
CA LEU A 68 15.57 -3.02 3.41
C LEU A 68 15.97 -4.32 4.12
N LEU A 69 15.15 -4.79 5.07
CA LEU A 69 15.38 -6.04 5.80
C LEU A 69 15.38 -7.24 4.84
N LEU A 70 14.44 -7.27 3.90
CA LEU A 70 14.28 -8.34 2.95
C LEU A 70 15.15 -8.18 1.69
N TYR A 71 15.82 -7.04 1.49
CA TYR A 71 16.47 -6.68 0.23
C TYR A 71 17.39 -7.78 -0.32
N LYS A 72 18.19 -8.42 0.54
CA LYS A 72 19.13 -9.48 0.12
C LYS A 72 18.41 -10.73 -0.36
N SER A 73 17.26 -11.05 0.23
CA SER A 73 16.46 -12.24 -0.03
C SER A 73 15.43 -12.04 -1.14
N LEU A 74 15.14 -10.79 -1.52
CA LEU A 74 14.20 -10.49 -2.59
C LEU A 74 14.75 -10.96 -3.95
N PRO A 75 13.93 -11.64 -4.77
CA PRO A 75 14.34 -12.08 -6.09
C PRO A 75 14.56 -10.88 -7.02
N GLY A 76 15.50 -11.04 -7.96
CA GLY A 76 15.86 -10.03 -8.95
C GLY A 76 17.30 -9.54 -8.83
N GLU A 77 17.94 -9.33 -9.98
CA GLU A 77 19.34 -8.89 -10.06
C GLU A 77 19.50 -7.38 -9.83
N THR A 78 18.45 -6.60 -10.12
CA THR A 78 18.46 -5.14 -9.99
C THR A 78 17.57 -4.67 -8.84
N GLY A 79 17.87 -3.48 -8.29
CA GLY A 79 17.05 -2.87 -7.23
C GLY A 79 15.58 -2.71 -7.63
N LEU A 80 15.31 -2.38 -8.89
CA LEU A 80 13.94 -2.23 -9.41
C LEU A 80 13.19 -3.56 -9.44
N LEU A 81 13.82 -4.64 -9.93
CA LEU A 81 13.22 -5.97 -9.91
C LEU A 81 12.95 -6.47 -8.48
N LYS A 82 13.84 -6.15 -7.53
CA LYS A 82 13.60 -6.41 -6.10
C LYS A 82 12.43 -5.60 -5.56
N GLY A 83 12.32 -4.34 -5.97
CA GLY A 83 11.18 -3.47 -5.68
C GLY A 83 9.84 -4.04 -6.15
N LEU A 84 9.78 -4.50 -7.39
CA LEU A 84 8.58 -5.15 -7.95
C LEU A 84 8.28 -6.50 -7.28
N SER A 85 9.31 -7.26 -6.93
CA SER A 85 9.15 -8.52 -6.20
C SER A 85 8.57 -8.29 -4.80
N PHE A 86 9.07 -7.27 -4.09
CA PHE A 86 8.52 -6.84 -2.82
C PHE A 86 7.07 -6.36 -2.96
N ALA A 87 6.77 -5.57 -3.99
CA ALA A 87 5.42 -5.12 -4.30
C ALA A 87 4.46 -6.29 -4.48
N GLY A 88 4.85 -7.32 -5.25
CA GLY A 88 4.02 -8.51 -5.46
C GLY A 88 3.74 -9.27 -4.15
N ILE A 89 4.77 -9.46 -3.32
CA ILE A 89 4.64 -10.12 -2.02
C ILE A 89 3.73 -9.30 -1.08
N ALA A 90 3.99 -8.00 -0.96
CA ALA A 90 3.21 -7.10 -0.10
C ALA A 90 1.76 -6.99 -0.57
N TRP A 91 1.54 -6.89 -1.88
CA TRP A 91 0.20 -6.90 -2.49
C TRP A 91 -0.55 -8.19 -2.15
N PHE A 92 0.10 -9.34 -2.29
CA PHE A 92 -0.53 -10.62 -1.97
C PHE A 92 -0.95 -10.68 -0.49
N PHE A 93 -0.01 -10.48 0.42
CA PHE A 93 -0.30 -10.61 1.85
C PHE A 93 -1.23 -9.53 2.40
N ARG A 94 -1.19 -8.31 1.84
CA ARG A 94 -2.03 -7.20 2.31
C ARG A 94 -3.39 -7.19 1.62
N VAL A 95 -3.41 -7.22 0.29
CA VAL A 95 -4.61 -6.92 -0.50
C VAL A 95 -5.36 -8.20 -0.85
N VAL A 96 -4.68 -9.22 -1.34
CA VAL A 96 -5.34 -10.49 -1.73
C VAL A 96 -5.93 -11.17 -0.50
N MET A 97 -5.17 -11.27 0.58
CA MET A 97 -5.65 -11.86 1.83
C MET A 97 -6.83 -11.07 2.41
N ALA A 98 -6.77 -9.73 2.44
CA ALA A 98 -7.87 -8.90 2.94
C ALA A 98 -9.13 -9.03 2.07
N ALA A 99 -8.98 -9.10 0.74
CA ALA A 99 -10.10 -9.31 -0.18
C ALA A 99 -10.73 -10.69 0.01
N ALA A 100 -9.93 -11.74 0.17
CA ALA A 100 -10.40 -13.10 0.43
C ALA A 100 -11.14 -13.19 1.78
N SER A 101 -10.60 -12.59 2.84
CA SER A 101 -11.26 -12.52 4.15
C SER A 101 -12.58 -11.76 4.05
N SER A 102 -12.60 -10.62 3.37
CA SER A 102 -13.81 -9.81 3.22
C SER A 102 -14.88 -10.53 2.40
N TRP A 103 -14.49 -11.26 1.37
CA TRP A 103 -15.40 -12.09 0.56
C TRP A 103 -16.05 -13.21 1.37
N MET A 104 -15.32 -13.80 2.32
CA MET A 104 -15.86 -14.83 3.23
C MET A 104 -16.74 -14.24 4.34
N MET A 105 -16.38 -13.05 4.85
CA MET A 105 -17.03 -12.45 6.03
C MET A 105 -18.23 -11.56 5.71
N PHE A 106 -18.26 -10.93 4.53
CA PHE A 106 -19.23 -9.89 4.19
C PHE A 106 -19.91 -10.19 2.85
N ASN A 107 -21.18 -9.78 2.75
CA ASN A 107 -21.91 -9.85 1.49
C ASN A 107 -21.57 -8.63 0.63
N ILE A 108 -20.37 -8.68 0.01
CA ILE A 108 -19.83 -7.61 -0.80
C ILE A 108 -19.90 -7.95 -2.30
N PRO A 109 -20.20 -6.98 -3.17
CA PRO A 109 -20.15 -7.20 -4.61
C PRO A 109 -18.75 -7.65 -5.03
N ILE A 110 -18.68 -8.69 -5.88
CA ILE A 110 -17.40 -9.18 -6.43
C ILE A 110 -16.64 -8.06 -7.15
N SER A 111 -17.37 -7.14 -7.78
CA SER A 111 -16.79 -5.94 -8.41
C SER A 111 -16.00 -5.06 -7.44
N ALA A 112 -16.43 -4.93 -6.19
CA ALA A 112 -15.70 -4.17 -5.17
C ALA A 112 -14.40 -4.88 -4.76
N SER A 113 -14.42 -6.21 -4.65
CA SER A 113 -13.21 -7.00 -4.39
C SER A 113 -12.22 -6.91 -5.54
N VAL A 114 -12.69 -7.06 -6.79
CA VAL A 114 -11.84 -6.93 -8.00
C VAL A 114 -11.24 -5.54 -8.08
N TYR A 115 -12.03 -4.49 -7.83
CA TYR A 115 -11.53 -3.12 -7.78
C TYR A 115 -10.41 -2.96 -6.74
N SER A 116 -10.63 -3.45 -5.52
CA SER A 116 -9.64 -3.40 -4.43
C SER A 116 -8.35 -4.13 -4.79
N LEU A 117 -8.46 -5.30 -5.43
CA LEU A 117 -7.31 -6.09 -5.87
C LEU A 117 -6.47 -5.34 -6.89
N VAL A 118 -7.11 -4.76 -7.92
CA VAL A 118 -6.43 -4.04 -9.01
C VAL A 118 -5.84 -2.72 -8.51
N ALA A 119 -6.61 -1.95 -7.74
CA ALA A 119 -6.15 -0.68 -7.20
C ALA A 119 -4.98 -0.88 -6.22
N GLY A 120 -5.10 -1.86 -5.32
CA GLY A 120 -4.05 -2.22 -4.39
C GLY A 120 -2.80 -2.77 -5.08
N LEU A 121 -2.94 -3.43 -6.24
CA LEU A 121 -1.79 -3.84 -7.07
C LEU A 121 -1.07 -2.62 -7.64
N GLY A 122 -1.82 -1.67 -8.20
CA GLY A 122 -1.28 -0.41 -8.71
C GLY A 122 -0.49 0.35 -7.65
N GLU A 123 -1.06 0.49 -6.45
CA GLU A 123 -0.38 1.10 -5.29
C GLU A 123 0.92 0.41 -4.95
N MET A 124 0.91 -0.91 -4.84
CA MET A 124 2.10 -1.67 -4.50
C MET A 124 3.18 -1.57 -5.58
N ILE A 125 2.82 -1.60 -6.85
CA ILE A 125 3.78 -1.44 -7.95
C ILE A 125 4.47 -0.08 -7.87
N VAL A 126 3.69 0.99 -7.71
CA VAL A 126 4.23 2.36 -7.60
C VAL A 126 5.21 2.45 -6.43
N LEU A 127 4.84 1.95 -5.26
CA LEU A 127 5.71 1.94 -4.09
C LEU A 127 6.94 1.05 -4.28
N GLY A 128 6.78 -0.12 -4.88
CA GLY A 128 7.87 -1.03 -5.22
C GLY A 128 8.89 -0.37 -6.13
N VAL A 129 8.44 0.40 -7.13
CA VAL A 129 9.33 1.19 -8.00
C VAL A 129 10.07 2.26 -7.21
N VAL A 130 9.38 2.97 -6.30
CA VAL A 130 10.01 3.97 -5.42
C VAL A 130 11.10 3.31 -4.58
N PHE A 131 10.79 2.22 -3.87
CA PHE A 131 11.75 1.51 -3.04
C PHE A 131 12.92 0.93 -3.85
N GLY A 132 12.64 0.28 -4.97
CA GLY A 132 13.67 -0.34 -5.80
C GLY A 132 14.63 0.66 -6.46
N SER A 133 14.12 1.85 -6.80
CA SER A 133 14.91 2.93 -7.38
C SER A 133 15.72 3.67 -6.33
N THR A 134 15.13 3.87 -5.15
CA THR A 134 15.64 4.82 -4.15
C THR A 134 16.16 4.18 -2.87
N SER A 135 16.08 2.86 -2.65
CA SER A 135 16.46 2.21 -1.38
C SER A 135 17.48 1.08 -1.56
N LYS A 136 18.47 1.26 -2.44
CA LYS A 136 19.62 0.35 -2.53
C LYS A 136 20.48 0.47 -1.26
N PRO A 137 20.72 -0.60 -0.49
CA PRO A 137 21.65 -0.56 0.65
C PRO A 137 23.08 -0.22 0.24
#